data_AF-A0A838I587-F1
#
_entry.id   AF-A0A838I587-F1
#
_cell.length_a   1.000
_cell.length_b   1.000
_cell.length_c   1.000
_cell.angle_alpha   90.00
_cell.angle_beta   90.00
_cell.angle_gamma   90.00
#
_symmetry.space_group_name_H-M   'P 1'
#
loop_
_entity.id
_entity.type
_entity.pdbx_description
1 polymer ?
#
loop_
_entity_poly.entity_id
_entity_poly.type
_entity_poly.pdbx_seq_one_letter_code
_entity_poly.pdbx_strand_id
1 'polypeptide(L)'
;MSERDEAIDWSLTTWDGSRRAQLRDAMKLSLTEKWQAVEEMADWARATLEDRRKRGLPYIDLYTGKHVLRVRSSEEPPAAPPNPGNSGSSS
;
A
#
# COMPACT_ATOMS: atom_id res chain seq x y z
N MET A 1 20.70 -33.90 24.13
CA MET A 1 21.51 -32.70 23.82
C MET A 1 20.79 -31.95 22.71
N SER A 2 20.67 -30.64 22.87
CA SER A 2 19.63 -29.75 22.34
C SER A 2 19.47 -29.76 20.81
N GLU A 3 18.22 -29.81 20.32
CA GLU A 3 17.78 -29.60 18.92
C GLU A 3 18.03 -28.18 18.38
N ARG A 4 19.03 -27.43 18.89
CA ARG A 4 19.15 -25.97 18.67
C ARG A 4 20.52 -25.50 18.19
N ASP A 5 21.19 -26.30 17.37
CA ASP A 5 22.32 -25.83 16.57
C ASP A 5 21.96 -25.90 15.07
N GLU A 6 20.82 -25.33 14.68
CA GLU A 6 20.68 -24.89 13.29
C GLU A 6 21.74 -23.83 13.06
N ALA A 7 22.80 -24.20 12.34
CA ALA A 7 23.89 -23.30 12.00
C ALA A 7 23.29 -22.04 11.34
N ILE A 8 23.44 -20.88 11.99
CA ILE A 8 22.93 -19.61 11.48
C ILE A 8 23.57 -19.36 10.11
N ASP A 9 22.73 -19.28 9.07
CA ASP A 9 23.20 -18.93 7.74
C ASP A 9 23.51 -17.44 7.66
N TRP A 10 24.77 -17.12 7.95
CA TRP A 10 25.31 -15.76 7.88
C TRP A 10 25.25 -15.16 6.47
N SER A 11 25.00 -15.94 5.41
CA SER A 11 24.82 -15.37 4.07
C SER A 11 23.54 -14.54 3.96
N LEU A 12 22.48 -14.90 4.72
CA LEU A 12 21.18 -14.23 4.72
C LEU A 12 21.17 -12.90 5.48
N THR A 13 22.16 -12.65 6.34
CA THR A 13 22.24 -11.41 7.13
C THR A 13 22.79 -10.23 6.31
N THR A 14 23.29 -10.50 5.09
CA THR A 14 23.66 -9.47 4.13
C THR A 14 22.45 -9.05 3.27
N TRP A 15 22.39 -7.79 2.84
CA TRP A 15 21.32 -7.31 1.97
C TRP A 15 21.21 -8.14 0.68
N ASP A 16 22.34 -8.40 0.02
CA ASP A 16 22.39 -9.15 -1.23
C ASP A 16 22.02 -10.63 -1.05
N GLY A 17 22.47 -11.25 0.04
CA GLY A 17 22.07 -12.62 0.38
C GLY A 17 20.59 -12.75 0.69
N SER A 18 20.04 -11.86 1.54
CA SER A 18 18.60 -11.80 1.83
C SER A 18 17.79 -11.56 0.56
N ARG A 19 18.20 -10.60 -0.29
CA ARG A 19 17.52 -10.29 -1.55
C ARG A 19 17.48 -11.49 -2.48
N ARG A 20 18.59 -12.22 -2.65
CA ARG A 20 18.62 -13.44 -3.46
C ARG A 20 17.73 -14.54 -2.89
N ALA A 21 17.69 -14.70 -1.57
CA ALA A 21 16.82 -15.69 -0.93
C ALA A 21 15.34 -15.38 -1.18
N GLN A 22 14.93 -14.13 -0.93
CA GLN A 22 13.56 -13.67 -1.21
C GLN A 22 13.16 -13.89 -2.67
N LEU A 23 14.06 -13.63 -3.62
CA LEU A 23 13.79 -13.89 -5.05
C LEU A 23 13.60 -15.38 -5.34
N ARG A 24 14.42 -16.26 -4.77
CA ARG A 24 14.25 -17.71 -4.93
C ARG A 24 12.91 -18.18 -4.38
N ASP A 25 12.49 -17.65 -3.25
CA ASP A 25 11.23 -18.03 -2.64
C ASP A 25 10.03 -17.48 -3.43
N ALA A 26 10.10 -16.24 -3.91
CA ALA A 26 9.09 -15.66 -4.79
C ALA A 26 8.94 -16.45 -6.12
N MET A 27 10.03 -17.00 -6.66
CA MET A 27 9.99 -17.84 -7.86
C MET A 27 9.24 -19.17 -7.65
N LYS A 28 9.23 -19.70 -6.41
CA LYS A 28 8.53 -20.94 -6.06
C LYS A 28 7.01 -20.75 -5.90
N LEU A 29 6.54 -19.51 -5.76
CA LEU A 29 5.12 -19.23 -5.59
C LEU A 29 4.31 -19.64 -6.83
N SER A 30 3.15 -20.24 -6.57
CA SER A 30 2.12 -20.51 -7.55
C SER A 30 1.52 -19.22 -8.12
N LEU A 31 0.76 -19.33 -9.21
CA LEU A 31 0.06 -18.19 -9.79
C LEU A 31 -0.94 -17.57 -8.80
N THR A 32 -1.67 -18.39 -8.05
CA THR A 32 -2.64 -17.93 -7.04
C THR A 32 -1.96 -17.16 -5.92
N GLU A 33 -0.83 -17.65 -5.40
CA GLU A 33 -0.08 -16.96 -4.34
C GLU A 33 0.51 -15.64 -4.84
N LYS A 34 1.00 -15.60 -6.09
CA LYS A 34 1.46 -14.36 -6.72
C LYS A 34 0.31 -13.35 -6.88
N TRP A 35 -0.86 -13.81 -7.27
CA TRP A 35 -2.05 -12.98 -7.39
C TRP A 35 -2.46 -12.39 -6.03
N GLN A 36 -2.55 -13.24 -5.01
CA GLN A 36 -2.85 -12.83 -3.64
C GLN A 36 -1.85 -11.80 -3.12
N ALA A 37 -0.55 -12.02 -3.34
CA ALA A 37 0.48 -11.07 -2.94
C ALA A 37 0.32 -9.70 -3.62
N VAL A 38 -0.10 -9.66 -4.88
CA VAL A 38 -0.36 -8.41 -5.61
C VAL A 38 -1.58 -7.68 -5.06
N GLU A 39 -2.66 -8.40 -4.75
CA GLU A 39 -3.86 -7.82 -4.14
C GLU A 39 -3.54 -7.23 -2.76
N GLU A 40 -2.81 -7.96 -1.93
CA GLU A 40 -2.37 -7.48 -0.62
C GLU A 40 -1.50 -6.24 -0.74
N MET A 41 -0.53 -6.22 -1.67
CA MET A 41 0.29 -5.04 -1.92
C MET A 41 -0.54 -3.83 -2.36
N ALA A 42 -1.59 -4.03 -3.15
CA ALA A 42 -2.49 -2.96 -3.55
C ALA A 42 -3.29 -2.39 -2.36
N ASP A 43 -3.74 -3.25 -1.46
CA ASP A 43 -4.46 -2.83 -0.25
C ASP A 43 -3.56 -2.08 0.73
N TRP A 44 -2.32 -2.55 0.93
CA TRP A 44 -1.30 -1.82 1.70
C TRP A 44 -0.99 -0.45 1.12
N ALA A 45 -0.88 -0.34 -0.21
CA ALA A 45 -0.66 0.93 -0.88
C ALA A 45 -1.83 1.90 -0.64
N ARG A 46 -3.07 1.45 -0.80
CA ARG A 46 -4.29 2.25 -0.53
C ARG A 46 -4.35 2.71 0.92
N ALA A 47 -4.10 1.81 1.88
CA ALA A 47 -4.12 2.13 3.30
C ALA A 47 -3.05 3.18 3.66
N THR A 48 -1.84 3.05 3.12
CA THR A 48 -0.74 3.99 3.35
C THR A 48 -1.04 5.37 2.76
N LEU A 49 -1.67 5.42 1.57
CA LEU A 49 -2.10 6.68 0.96
C LEU A 49 -3.16 7.39 1.80
N GLU A 50 -4.14 6.63 2.31
CA GLU A 50 -5.18 7.19 3.18
C GLU A 50 -4.59 7.72 4.50
N ASP A 51 -3.64 7.01 5.12
CA ASP A 51 -2.92 7.51 6.30
C ASP A 51 -2.17 8.82 6.00
N ARG A 52 -1.44 8.86 4.88
CA ARG A 52 -0.73 10.08 4.45
C ARG A 52 -1.68 11.23 4.20
N ARG A 53 -2.82 10.98 3.56
CA ARG A 53 -3.87 11.98 3.31
C ARG A 53 -4.40 12.55 4.62
N LYS A 54 -4.76 11.70 5.58
CA LYS A 54 -5.23 12.11 6.92
C LYS A 54 -4.19 12.95 7.67
N ARG A 55 -2.92 12.62 7.52
CA ARG A 55 -1.79 13.33 8.17
C ARG A 55 -1.34 14.57 7.40
N GLY A 56 -1.93 14.87 6.24
CA GLY A 56 -1.51 15.97 5.35
C GLY A 56 -0.09 15.79 4.81
N LEU A 57 0.40 14.55 4.74
CA LEU A 57 1.71 14.22 4.21
C LEU A 57 1.67 14.14 2.69
N PRO A 58 2.77 14.50 2.00
CA PRO A 58 2.85 14.33 0.56
C PRO A 58 2.64 12.88 0.13
N TYR A 59 1.88 12.70 -0.94
CA TYR A 59 1.65 11.39 -1.56
C TYR A 59 1.59 11.48 -3.07
N ILE A 60 1.69 10.33 -3.74
CA ILE A 60 1.54 10.21 -5.19
C ILE A 60 0.14 9.67 -5.46
N ASP A 61 -0.63 10.37 -6.28
CA ASP A 61 -1.91 9.87 -6.77
C ASP A 61 -1.68 8.72 -7.76
N LEU A 62 -2.23 7.55 -7.44
CA LEU A 62 -2.06 6.33 -8.25
C LEU A 62 -2.75 6.42 -9.61
N TYR A 63 -3.78 7.25 -9.76
CA TYR A 63 -4.54 7.36 -11.00
C TYR A 63 -3.95 8.40 -11.96
N THR A 64 -3.37 9.47 -11.42
CA THR A 64 -2.84 10.57 -12.21
C THR A 64 -1.31 10.63 -12.25
N GLY A 65 -0.62 9.89 -11.38
CA GLY A 65 0.83 9.94 -11.21
C GLY A 65 1.35 11.26 -10.64
N LYS A 66 0.46 12.17 -10.23
CA LYS A 66 0.83 13.49 -9.74
C LYS A 66 1.22 13.44 -8.27
N HIS A 67 2.23 14.23 -7.90
CA HIS A 67 2.59 14.47 -6.51
C HIS A 67 1.59 15.45 -5.89
N VAL A 68 0.83 14.99 -4.90
CA VAL A 68 -0.01 15.85 -4.06
C VAL A 68 0.87 16.34 -2.92
N LEU A 69 1.34 17.57 -3.03
CA LEU A 69 2.06 18.25 -1.97
C LEU A 69 1.05 18.77 -0.94
N ARG A 70 1.45 18.72 0.33
CA ARG A 70 0.72 19.20 1.51
C ARG A 70 -0.28 20.32 1.17
N VAL A 71 -1.57 20.00 1.22
CA VAL A 71 -2.61 21.01 1.36
C VAL A 71 -2.41 21.60 2.76
N ARG A 72 -1.93 22.85 2.84
CA ARG A 72 -2.09 23.61 4.08
C ARG A 72 -3.59 23.63 4.34
N SER A 73 -3.99 23.16 5.51
CA SER A 73 -5.36 22.98 5.98
C SER A 73 -6.22 24.24 5.85
N SER A 74 -6.73 24.50 4.64
CA SER A 74 -7.80 25.46 4.37
C SER A 74 -8.64 25.12 3.14
N GLU A 75 -8.26 24.15 2.29
CA GLU A 75 -9.13 23.69 1.22
C GLU A 75 -9.78 22.36 1.62
N GLU A 76 -10.99 22.51 2.14
CA GLU A 76 -11.98 21.44 2.24
C GLU A 76 -12.10 20.75 0.86
N PRO A 77 -12.16 19.41 0.79
CA PRO A 77 -12.27 18.70 -0.49
C PRO A 77 -13.50 19.24 -1.25
N PRO A 78 -13.42 19.45 -2.58
CA PRO A 78 -14.55 19.98 -3.32
C PRO A 78 -15.77 19.09 -3.06
N ALA A 79 -16.81 19.68 -2.47
CA ALA A 79 -18.07 19.01 -2.21
C ALA A 79 -18.54 18.36 -3.51
N ALA A 80 -18.88 17.07 -3.44
CA ALA A 80 -19.48 16.37 -4.56
C ALA A 80 -20.64 17.22 -5.10
N PRO A 81 -20.75 17.39 -6.44
CA PRO A 81 -21.80 18.23 -7.02
C PRO A 81 -23.16 17.77 -6.48
N PRO A 82 -24.06 18.69 -6.13
CA PRO A 82 -25.36 18.33 -5.57
C PRO A 82 -26.09 17.42 -6.55
N ASN A 83 -26.53 16.26 -6.05
CA ASN A 83 -27.30 15.29 -6.82
C ASN A 83 -28.59 16.00 -7.29
N PRO A 84 -28.88 16.11 -8.60
CA PRO A 84 -30.01 16.88 -9.13
C PRO A 84 -31.39 16.26 -8.85
N GLY A 85 -31.48 15.31 -7.91
CA GLY A 85 -32.66 14.45 -7.71
C GLY A 85 -33.53 14.72 -6.49
N ASN A 86 -33.32 15.79 -5.71
CA ASN A 86 -34.19 16.09 -4.56
C ASN A 86 -34.83 17.48 -4.65
N SER A 87 -35.66 17.67 -5.67
CA SER A 87 -36.65 18.74 -5.73
C SER A 87 -38.02 18.16 -5.37
N GLY A 88 -38.48 18.47 -4.16
CA GLY A 88 -39.92 18.51 -3.83
C GLY A 88 -40.48 17.30 -3.11
N SER A 89 -40.81 17.49 -1.83
CA SER A 89 -42.22 17.57 -1.39
C SER A 89 -42.26 17.87 0.10
N SER A 90 -42.52 19.14 0.42
CA SER A 90 -43.11 19.53 1.70
C SER A 90 -44.48 20.12 1.38
N SER A 91 -45.52 19.35 1.69
CA SER A 91 -46.90 19.77 1.92
C SER A 91 -47.51 18.82 2.93
#